data_AF-A0AAE0L6F0-F1
#
_entry.id   AF-A0AAE0L6F0-F1
#
_cell.length_a   1.000
_cell.length_b   1.000
_cell.length_c   1.000
_cell.angle_alpha   90.00
_cell.angle_beta   90.00
_cell.angle_gamma   90.00
#
_symmetry.space_group_name_H-M   'P 1'
#
loop_
_entity.id
_entity.type
_entity.pdbx_description
1 polymer ?
#
loop_
_entity_poly.entity_id
_entity_poly.type
_entity_poly.pdbx_seq_one_letter_code
_entity_poly.pdbx_strand_id
1 'polypeptide(L)'
;RNVLPRIVAKASETLEAGVQDAATSEFKDRLLKLAAVTCRGSEATTAQRDEAAHLVSQLGEIGNFDSNDLSGSWQLVMSSTFPFRSSPFFWAIGEMMGGTADFFYSAHEHQTSLFGVGIGEVIQTIDLDEEELVSDVVVKAGLGIPLVGFAPIVSGRGRVITSASLRLEDGASLTVTVKQTALNGGPEAILPALNGTTVPVATAMSALNSGAVPEVTFKTDFVDDTLRVSSLPDGSWFAYIRQ
;
A
#
# COMPACT_ATOMS: atom_id res chain seq x y z
N ARG A 1 15.41 -52.20 -5.69
CA ARG A 1 14.95 -50.79 -5.85
C ARG A 1 15.30 -50.06 -4.55
N ASN A 2 16.13 -49.01 -4.62
CA ASN A 2 16.77 -48.38 -3.46
C ASN A 2 15.79 -47.39 -2.80
N VAL A 3 15.11 -47.80 -1.73
CA VAL A 3 14.02 -47.04 -1.07
C VAL A 3 14.56 -46.02 -0.05
N LEU A 4 15.71 -46.29 0.54
CA LEU A 4 16.33 -45.47 1.59
C LEU A 4 16.67 -44.03 1.17
N PRO A 5 17.26 -43.76 -0.01
CA PRO A 5 17.59 -42.40 -0.42
C PRO A 5 16.34 -41.51 -0.58
N ARG A 6 15.22 -42.10 -0.99
CA ARG A 6 13.95 -41.39 -1.23
C ARG A 6 13.24 -41.02 0.07
N ILE A 7 13.38 -41.84 1.12
CA ILE A 7 12.82 -41.53 2.45
C ILE A 7 13.61 -40.40 3.10
N VAL A 8 14.95 -40.43 3.00
CA VAL A 8 15.81 -39.38 3.57
C VAL A 8 15.60 -38.04 2.88
N ALA A 9 15.50 -38.02 1.54
CA ALA A 9 15.20 -36.79 0.79
C ALA A 9 13.86 -36.18 1.20
N LYS A 10 12.79 -36.98 1.26
CA LYS A 10 11.46 -36.51 1.67
C LYS A 10 11.43 -35.99 3.11
N ALA A 11 12.18 -36.62 4.02
CA ALA A 11 12.29 -36.16 5.40
C ALA A 11 13.06 -34.82 5.52
N SER A 12 14.10 -34.63 4.69
CA SER A 12 14.82 -33.35 4.61
C SER A 12 13.92 -32.23 4.10
N GLU A 13 13.20 -32.45 2.99
CA GLU A 13 12.26 -31.50 2.42
C GLU A 13 11.16 -31.10 3.42
N THR A 14 10.63 -32.08 4.17
CA THR A 14 9.59 -31.82 5.18
C THR A 14 10.13 -31.00 6.36
N LEU A 15 11.37 -31.26 6.78
CA LEU A 15 12.01 -30.52 7.86
C LEU A 15 12.34 -29.08 7.43
N GLU A 16 12.85 -28.90 6.21
CA GLU A 16 13.15 -27.60 5.62
C GLU A 16 11.89 -26.74 5.51
N ALA A 17 10.79 -27.31 5.00
CA ALA A 17 9.49 -26.62 4.95
C ALA A 17 9.00 -26.21 6.34
N GLY A 18 9.08 -27.10 7.32
CA GLY A 18 8.65 -26.79 8.70
C GLY A 18 9.50 -25.71 9.38
N VAL A 19 10.80 -25.63 9.08
CA VAL A 19 11.68 -24.56 9.57
C VAL A 19 11.35 -23.23 8.90
N GLN A 20 11.06 -23.25 7.59
CA GLN A 20 10.69 -22.07 6.82
C GLN A 20 9.35 -21.47 7.28
N ASP A 21 8.36 -22.32 7.57
CA ASP A 21 7.06 -21.89 8.10
C ASP A 21 7.21 -21.24 9.48
N ALA A 22 8.03 -21.82 10.35
CA ALA A 22 8.30 -21.26 11.67
C ALA A 22 9.00 -19.89 11.60
N ALA A 23 10.01 -19.76 10.74
CA ALA A 23 10.71 -18.49 10.50
C ALA A 23 9.77 -17.42 9.93
N THR A 24 8.96 -17.79 8.92
CA THR A 24 7.94 -16.91 8.34
C THR A 24 6.98 -16.40 9.41
N SER A 25 6.45 -17.30 10.25
CA SER A 25 5.54 -16.92 11.33
C SER A 25 6.19 -15.97 12.34
N GLU A 26 7.46 -16.19 12.69
CA GLU A 26 8.21 -15.31 13.60
C GLU A 26 8.38 -13.90 13.01
N PHE A 27 8.77 -13.81 11.73
CA PHE A 27 8.96 -12.52 11.08
C PHE A 27 7.66 -11.72 10.94
N LYS A 28 6.56 -12.38 10.57
CA LYS A 28 5.22 -11.77 10.54
C LYS A 28 4.82 -11.23 11.91
N ASP A 29 4.92 -12.04 12.96
CA ASP A 29 4.52 -11.64 14.31
C ASP A 29 5.33 -10.43 14.81
N ARG A 30 6.64 -10.42 14.58
CA ARG A 30 7.50 -9.26 14.92
C ARG A 30 7.12 -8.01 14.13
N LEU A 31 6.85 -8.13 12.83
CA LEU A 31 6.43 -7.01 11.98
C LEU A 31 5.09 -6.43 12.46
N LEU A 32 4.12 -7.29 12.80
CA LEU A 32 2.82 -6.87 13.31
C LEU A 32 2.90 -6.23 14.69
N LYS A 33 3.80 -6.70 15.56
CA LYS A 33 4.09 -6.04 16.84
C LYS A 33 4.67 -4.64 16.64
N LEU A 34 5.61 -4.48 15.71
CA LEU A 34 6.15 -3.17 15.35
C LEU A 34 5.06 -2.24 14.78
N ALA A 35 4.25 -2.75 13.87
CA ALA A 35 3.10 -2.03 13.30
C ALA A 35 2.17 -1.47 14.39
N ALA A 36 1.85 -2.30 15.39
CA ALA A 36 0.93 -1.95 16.47
C ALA A 36 1.47 -0.84 17.39
N VAL A 37 2.78 -0.79 17.64
CA VAL A 37 3.40 0.18 18.56
C VAL A 37 3.91 1.45 17.87
N THR A 38 3.91 1.49 16.53
CA THR A 38 4.47 2.62 15.76
C THR A 38 3.42 3.38 14.94
N CYS A 39 2.13 3.13 15.18
CA CYS A 39 1.04 3.72 14.40
C CYS A 39 1.21 3.45 12.89
N ARG A 40 1.54 2.21 12.51
CA ARG A 40 1.85 1.77 11.13
C ARG A 40 3.11 2.39 10.53
N GLY A 41 4.09 2.70 11.37
CA GLY A 41 5.38 3.26 10.98
C GLY A 41 5.49 4.79 11.11
N SER A 42 4.36 5.50 11.28
CA SER A 42 4.35 6.97 11.41
C SER A 42 5.13 7.48 12.62
N GLU A 43 5.17 6.72 13.71
CA GLU A 43 5.88 7.08 14.95
C GLU A 43 7.14 6.23 15.18
N ALA A 44 7.57 5.46 14.16
CA ALA A 44 8.73 4.60 14.30
C ALA A 44 10.02 5.42 14.50
N THR A 45 10.84 4.99 15.46
CA THR A 45 12.24 5.43 15.57
C THR A 45 13.07 4.88 14.40
N THR A 46 14.28 5.39 14.20
CA THR A 46 15.19 4.87 13.17
C THR A 46 15.48 3.38 13.37
N ALA A 47 15.76 2.94 14.61
CA ALA A 47 16.00 1.54 14.90
C ALA A 47 14.79 0.64 14.57
N GLN A 48 13.57 1.11 14.86
CA GLN A 48 12.35 0.37 14.51
C GLN A 48 12.09 0.32 13.01
N ARG A 49 12.43 1.39 12.26
CA ARG A 49 12.37 1.37 10.79
C ARG A 49 13.36 0.37 10.20
N ASP A 50 14.59 0.37 10.71
CA ASP A 50 15.64 -0.56 10.27
C ASP A 50 15.25 -2.01 10.57
N GLU A 51 14.68 -2.27 11.76
CA GLU A 51 14.17 -3.59 12.13
C GLU A 51 13.03 -4.02 11.19
N ALA A 52 12.07 -3.14 10.92
CA ALA A 52 10.95 -3.46 10.03
C ALA A 52 11.41 -3.72 8.59
N ALA A 53 12.36 -2.92 8.08
CA ALA A 53 12.96 -3.13 6.77
C ALA A 53 13.70 -4.47 6.68
N HIS A 54 14.43 -4.84 7.74
CA HIS A 54 15.09 -6.14 7.82
C HIS A 54 14.07 -7.30 7.80
N LEU A 55 12.99 -7.21 8.58
CA LEU A 55 11.92 -8.22 8.58
C LEU A 55 11.25 -8.36 7.21
N VAL A 56 10.98 -7.25 6.53
CA VAL A 56 10.44 -7.24 5.16
C VAL A 56 11.39 -7.90 4.16
N SER A 57 12.69 -7.61 4.25
CA SER A 57 13.71 -8.28 3.41
C SER A 57 13.71 -9.80 3.63
N GLN A 58 13.67 -10.24 4.90
CA GLN A 58 13.65 -11.67 5.23
C GLN A 58 12.37 -12.36 4.74
N LEU A 59 11.21 -11.69 4.83
CA LEU A 59 9.98 -12.20 4.24
C LEU A 59 10.10 -12.32 2.71
N GLY A 60 10.65 -11.32 2.02
CA GLY A 60 10.84 -11.37 0.57
C GLY A 60 11.83 -12.43 0.09
N GLU A 61 12.83 -12.79 0.91
CA GLU A 61 13.78 -13.87 0.60
C GLU A 61 13.16 -15.27 0.73
N ILE A 62 12.20 -15.42 1.63
CA ILE A 62 11.57 -16.70 1.97
C ILE A 62 10.25 -16.91 1.21
N GLY A 63 9.59 -15.82 0.83
CA GLY A 63 8.31 -15.82 0.15
C GLY A 63 8.37 -16.52 -1.19
N ASN A 64 7.31 -17.26 -1.51
CA ASN A 64 7.04 -17.71 -2.86
C ASN A 64 5.83 -16.95 -3.37
N PHE A 65 5.95 -16.31 -4.53
CA PHE A 65 4.83 -15.56 -5.10
C PHE A 65 3.84 -16.51 -5.76
N ASP A 66 2.60 -16.51 -5.26
CA ASP A 66 1.44 -17.07 -5.94
C ASP A 66 0.43 -15.95 -6.20
N SER A 67 0.06 -15.74 -7.47
CA SER A 67 -0.91 -14.72 -7.84
C SER A 67 -2.31 -15.02 -7.28
N ASN A 68 -2.63 -16.28 -6.98
CA ASN A 68 -3.90 -16.65 -6.34
C ASN A 68 -4.04 -16.05 -4.94
N ASP A 69 -2.92 -15.85 -4.25
CA ASP A 69 -2.91 -15.27 -2.90
C ASP A 69 -2.99 -13.75 -2.94
N LEU A 70 -2.91 -13.10 -4.10
CA LEU A 70 -2.88 -11.64 -4.22
C LEU A 70 -4.27 -11.00 -4.25
N SER A 71 -5.25 -11.62 -4.91
CA SER A 71 -6.62 -11.11 -4.98
C SER A 71 -7.29 -11.09 -3.60
N GLY A 72 -7.91 -9.96 -3.24
CA GLY A 72 -8.59 -9.79 -1.95
C GLY A 72 -8.44 -8.38 -1.37
N SER A 73 -8.94 -8.24 -0.14
CA SER A 73 -8.91 -6.99 0.62
C SER A 73 -7.75 -6.99 1.60
N TRP A 74 -6.95 -5.93 1.54
CA TRP A 74 -5.68 -5.80 2.25
C TRP A 74 -5.66 -4.53 3.08
N GLN A 75 -5.60 -4.66 4.41
CA GLN A 75 -5.49 -3.53 5.32
C GLN A 75 -4.02 -3.20 5.61
N LEU A 76 -3.62 -1.95 5.38
CA LEU A 76 -2.26 -1.48 5.66
C LEU A 76 -1.98 -1.52 7.17
N VAL A 77 -0.91 -2.21 7.54
CA VAL A 77 -0.44 -2.32 8.93
C VAL A 77 0.93 -1.70 9.14
N MET A 78 1.78 -1.60 8.12
CA MET A 78 3.09 -0.98 8.24
C MET A 78 3.50 -0.32 6.93
N SER A 79 4.20 0.80 7.02
CA SER A 79 4.74 1.52 5.86
C SER A 79 6.14 2.05 6.20
N SER A 80 7.06 2.02 5.23
CA SER A 80 8.36 2.68 5.37
C SER A 80 8.30 4.20 5.17
N THR A 81 7.16 4.69 4.68
CA THR A 81 6.89 6.09 4.33
C THR A 81 5.50 6.50 4.85
N PHE A 82 4.94 7.59 4.34
CA PHE A 82 3.60 8.05 4.73
C PHE A 82 2.50 7.04 4.33
N PRO A 83 1.55 6.69 5.23
CA PRO A 83 0.49 5.71 4.93
C PRO A 83 -0.39 6.03 3.72
N PHE A 84 -0.64 7.31 3.44
CA PHE A 84 -1.43 7.71 2.27
C PHE A 84 -0.76 7.35 0.94
N ARG A 85 0.57 7.13 0.94
CA ARG A 85 1.31 6.69 -0.24
C ARG A 85 1.04 5.23 -0.61
N SER A 86 0.17 4.53 0.09
CA SER A 86 -0.38 3.24 -0.35
C SER A 86 -1.43 3.40 -1.47
N SER A 87 -1.90 4.62 -1.77
CA SER A 87 -2.88 4.86 -2.84
C SER A 87 -2.23 5.09 -4.22
N PRO A 88 -2.79 4.50 -5.30
CA PRO A 88 -2.33 4.74 -6.68
C PRO A 88 -2.33 6.20 -7.12
N PHE A 89 -3.17 7.04 -6.51
CA PHE A 89 -3.17 8.47 -6.78
C PHE A 89 -1.81 9.09 -6.46
N PHE A 90 -1.28 8.78 -5.28
CA PHE A 90 0.02 9.30 -4.85
C PHE A 90 1.16 8.66 -5.63
N TRP A 91 1.02 7.41 -6.09
CA TRP A 91 2.00 6.78 -6.98
C TRP A 91 2.14 7.57 -8.29
N ALA A 92 1.02 7.88 -8.94
CA ALA A 92 1.02 8.64 -10.19
C ALA A 92 1.56 10.07 -10.01
N ILE A 93 1.29 10.73 -8.88
CA ILE A 93 1.92 12.02 -8.54
C ILE A 93 3.43 11.88 -8.41
N GLY A 94 3.90 10.81 -7.77
CA GLY A 94 5.33 10.51 -7.65
C GLY A 94 6.02 10.39 -9.00
N GLU A 95 5.42 9.61 -9.90
CA GLU A 95 5.92 9.42 -11.26
C GLU A 95 5.97 10.75 -12.05
N MET A 96 4.92 11.58 -11.96
CA MET A 96 4.88 12.87 -12.63
C MET A 96 5.89 13.88 -12.09
N MET A 97 6.09 13.90 -10.77
CA MET A 97 6.94 14.89 -10.10
C MET A 97 8.42 14.47 -10.05
N GLY A 98 8.71 13.19 -10.29
CA GLY A 98 10.06 12.62 -10.22
C GLY A 98 10.76 13.00 -8.91
N GLY A 99 11.98 13.52 -9.01
CA GLY A 99 12.78 13.91 -7.84
C GLY A 99 12.21 15.02 -6.93
N THR A 100 11.07 15.62 -7.28
CA THR A 100 10.38 16.61 -6.42
C THR A 100 9.21 16.04 -5.63
N ALA A 101 8.88 14.75 -5.82
CA ALA A 101 7.75 14.10 -5.16
C ALA A 101 7.86 14.13 -3.62
N ASP A 102 9.07 13.96 -3.07
CA ASP A 102 9.30 13.98 -1.62
C ASP A 102 8.90 15.29 -0.96
N PHE A 103 9.12 16.42 -1.65
CA PHE A 103 8.68 17.72 -1.17
C PHE A 103 7.16 17.80 -1.12
N PHE A 104 6.47 17.30 -2.16
CA PHE A 104 5.02 17.25 -2.19
C PHE A 104 4.45 16.36 -1.07
N TYR A 105 5.02 15.16 -0.87
CA TYR A 105 4.57 14.27 0.19
C TYR A 105 4.81 14.85 1.58
N SER A 106 5.95 15.49 1.80
CA SER A 106 6.26 16.15 3.07
C SER A 106 5.35 17.34 3.33
N ALA A 107 5.05 18.14 2.30
CA ALA A 107 4.10 19.26 2.40
C ALA A 107 2.68 18.76 2.69
N HIS A 108 2.26 17.68 2.01
CA HIS A 108 0.97 17.03 2.24
C HIS A 108 0.87 16.50 3.66
N GLU A 109 1.87 15.75 4.15
CA GLU A 109 1.91 15.26 5.53
C GLU A 109 1.94 16.39 6.55
N HIS A 110 2.71 17.45 6.30
CA HIS A 110 2.75 18.61 7.19
C HIS A 110 1.36 19.25 7.29
N GLN A 111 0.68 19.41 6.16
CA GLN A 111 -0.67 19.96 6.15
C GLN A 111 -1.68 19.07 6.86
N THR A 112 -1.61 17.75 6.68
CA THR A 112 -2.48 16.83 7.41
C THR A 112 -2.14 16.86 8.92
N SER A 113 -0.87 16.79 9.30
CA SER A 113 -0.51 16.84 10.74
C SER A 113 -0.86 18.17 11.43
N LEU A 114 -0.79 19.32 10.75
CA LEU A 114 -1.01 20.65 11.32
C LEU A 114 -2.40 20.88 11.93
N PHE A 115 -3.44 20.16 11.49
CA PHE A 115 -4.80 20.29 12.03
C PHE A 115 -5.24 19.09 12.88
N GLY A 116 -4.27 18.28 13.34
CA GLY A 116 -4.56 17.00 13.97
C GLY A 116 -5.18 15.99 13.00
N VAL A 117 -4.96 16.19 11.69
CA VAL A 117 -5.47 15.31 10.64
C VAL A 117 -4.58 14.09 10.58
N GLY A 118 -5.17 12.91 10.67
CA GLY A 118 -4.44 11.66 10.58
C GLY A 118 -4.96 10.78 9.47
N ILE A 119 -4.08 9.94 8.93
CA ILE A 119 -4.54 8.81 8.12
C ILE A 119 -5.12 7.74 9.04
N GLY A 120 -6.38 7.42 8.82
CA GLY A 120 -7.14 6.38 9.49
C GLY A 120 -6.81 5.00 8.92
N GLU A 121 -7.83 4.18 8.76
CA GLU A 121 -7.70 2.90 8.07
C GLU A 121 -7.37 3.11 6.59
N VAL A 122 -6.51 2.23 6.05
CA VAL A 122 -6.18 2.17 4.63
C VAL A 122 -6.41 0.74 4.18
N ILE A 123 -7.34 0.56 3.24
CA ILE A 123 -7.66 -0.73 2.64
C ILE A 123 -7.31 -0.66 1.15
N GLN A 124 -6.72 -1.72 0.63
CA GLN A 124 -6.49 -1.91 -0.79
C GLN A 124 -7.18 -3.21 -1.21
N THR A 125 -8.14 -3.12 -2.12
CA THR A 125 -8.77 -4.28 -2.75
C THR A 125 -8.09 -4.52 -4.09
N ILE A 126 -7.62 -5.73 -4.32
CA ILE A 126 -7.07 -6.18 -5.62
C ILE A 126 -8.00 -7.24 -6.19
N ASP A 127 -8.41 -7.03 -7.44
CA ASP A 127 -9.11 -7.99 -8.26
C ASP A 127 -8.30 -8.22 -9.55
N LEU A 128 -7.65 -9.40 -9.64
CA LEU A 128 -6.87 -9.76 -10.82
C LEU A 128 -7.75 -10.16 -12.02
N ASP A 129 -8.99 -10.62 -11.78
CA ASP A 129 -9.89 -11.04 -12.85
C ASP A 129 -10.50 -9.80 -13.55
N GLU A 130 -10.85 -8.79 -12.77
CA GLU A 130 -11.37 -7.50 -13.27
C GLU A 130 -10.27 -6.49 -13.60
N GLU A 131 -8.99 -6.86 -13.41
CA GLU A 131 -7.83 -5.97 -13.61
C GLU A 131 -8.00 -4.63 -12.84
N GLU A 132 -8.48 -4.69 -11.60
CA GLU A 132 -8.87 -3.53 -10.79
C GLU A 132 -8.20 -3.49 -9.42
N LEU A 133 -7.70 -2.30 -9.07
CA LEU A 133 -7.19 -1.97 -7.73
C LEU A 133 -7.99 -0.80 -7.18
N VAL A 134 -8.60 -0.99 -6.01
CA VAL A 134 -9.29 0.07 -5.27
C VAL A 134 -8.56 0.33 -3.96
N SER A 135 -8.08 1.56 -3.76
CA SER A 135 -7.54 2.04 -2.49
C SER A 135 -8.58 2.89 -1.78
N ASP A 136 -8.89 2.57 -0.54
CA ASP A 136 -9.82 3.29 0.32
C ASP A 136 -9.07 3.78 1.57
N VAL A 137 -8.88 5.09 1.64
CA VAL A 137 -8.13 5.76 2.69
C VAL A 137 -9.10 6.57 3.54
N VAL A 138 -9.25 6.20 4.80
CA VAL A 138 -9.93 7.03 5.78
C VAL A 138 -9.01 8.20 6.13
N VAL A 139 -9.47 9.42 5.91
CA VAL A 139 -8.82 10.65 6.32
C VAL A 139 -9.57 11.22 7.51
N LYS A 140 -8.87 11.33 8.64
CA LYS A 140 -9.41 11.92 9.87
C LYS A 140 -9.16 13.43 9.82
N ALA A 141 -10.03 14.19 9.17
CA ALA A 141 -10.29 15.64 9.34
C ALA A 141 -9.40 16.71 8.68
N GLY A 142 -9.41 16.86 7.36
CA GLY A 142 -8.92 18.06 6.66
C GLY A 142 -8.46 17.75 5.24
N LEU A 143 -9.41 17.59 4.32
CA LEU A 143 -9.11 17.32 2.91
C LEU A 143 -8.71 18.63 2.20
N GLY A 144 -7.41 18.87 2.10
CA GLY A 144 -6.89 19.71 1.02
C GLY A 144 -6.97 18.91 -0.28
N ILE A 145 -7.74 19.38 -1.27
CA ILE A 145 -7.75 18.73 -2.58
C ILE A 145 -6.54 19.27 -3.36
N PRO A 146 -5.62 18.42 -3.84
CA PRO A 146 -4.45 18.87 -4.61
C PRO A 146 -4.81 19.70 -5.86
N LEU A 147 -6.05 19.60 -6.34
CA LEU A 147 -6.56 20.29 -7.54
C LEU A 147 -7.43 21.53 -7.26
N VAL A 148 -7.95 21.72 -6.04
CA VAL A 148 -8.89 22.83 -5.71
C VAL A 148 -8.30 23.79 -4.66
N GLY A 149 -7.17 23.43 -4.05
CA GLY A 149 -6.45 24.27 -3.10
C GLY A 149 -6.42 23.67 -1.69
N PHE A 150 -5.35 24.02 -0.98
CA PHE A 150 -4.95 23.46 0.31
C PHE A 150 -5.61 24.17 1.52
N ALA A 151 -6.90 24.53 1.43
CA ALA A 151 -7.59 25.26 2.50
C ALA A 151 -8.31 24.32 3.50
N PRO A 152 -8.09 24.43 4.83
CA PRO A 152 -8.78 23.65 5.85
C PRO A 152 -10.12 24.33 6.19
N ILE A 153 -11.25 23.61 6.11
CA ILE A 153 -12.55 24.22 6.44
C ILE A 153 -13.33 23.52 7.57
N VAL A 154 -13.18 22.23 7.86
CA VAL A 154 -13.92 21.62 9.00
C VAL A 154 -13.26 20.32 9.51
N SER A 155 -13.53 19.96 10.78
CA SER A 155 -13.19 18.66 11.36
C SER A 155 -14.26 17.60 11.01
N GLY A 156 -13.85 16.40 10.57
CA GLY A 156 -14.77 15.29 10.21
C GLY A 156 -14.01 14.03 9.73
N ARG A 157 -14.70 12.92 9.49
CA ARG A 157 -14.09 11.72 8.87
C ARG A 157 -14.49 11.66 7.40
N GLY A 158 -13.52 11.50 6.51
CA GLY A 158 -13.75 11.30 5.09
C GLY A 158 -13.08 10.02 4.60
N ARG A 159 -13.57 9.47 3.48
CA ARG A 159 -12.92 8.40 2.73
C ARG A 159 -12.48 8.95 1.38
N VAL A 160 -11.24 8.70 1.03
CA VAL A 160 -10.68 8.95 -0.30
C VAL A 160 -10.57 7.61 -0.98
N ILE A 161 -11.39 7.40 -2.01
CA ILE A 161 -11.45 6.14 -2.73
C ILE A 161 -10.80 6.36 -4.10
N THR A 162 -9.69 5.70 -4.35
CA THR A 162 -8.98 5.76 -5.63
C THR A 162 -9.10 4.42 -6.32
N SER A 163 -9.66 4.41 -7.54
CA SER A 163 -9.67 3.21 -8.40
C SER A 163 -8.60 3.33 -9.48
N ALA A 164 -7.96 2.21 -9.80
CA ALA A 164 -6.94 2.08 -10.82
C ALA A 164 -7.17 0.79 -11.62
N SER A 165 -6.71 0.76 -12.87
CA SER A 165 -6.48 -0.52 -13.57
C SER A 165 -5.14 -1.09 -13.11
N LEU A 166 -5.07 -2.41 -12.99
CA LEU A 166 -3.83 -3.14 -12.79
C LEU A 166 -3.63 -4.15 -13.92
N ARG A 167 -2.40 -4.42 -14.29
CA ARG A 167 -2.02 -5.56 -15.11
C ARG A 167 -0.93 -6.32 -14.39
N LEU A 168 -1.13 -7.63 -14.17
CA LEU A 168 -0.06 -8.48 -13.67
C LEU A 168 0.93 -8.73 -14.80
N GLU A 169 2.17 -8.29 -14.61
CA GLU A 169 3.29 -8.58 -15.50
C GLU A 169 4.02 -9.85 -15.04
N ASP A 170 5.07 -10.26 -15.75
CA ASP A 170 5.86 -11.44 -15.40
C ASP A 170 6.30 -11.43 -13.91
N GLY A 171 5.94 -12.51 -13.20
CA GLY A 171 6.25 -12.68 -11.79
C GLY A 171 5.32 -11.89 -10.86
N ALA A 172 5.90 -11.12 -9.94
CA ALA A 172 5.20 -10.45 -8.86
C ALA A 172 4.97 -8.94 -9.10
N SER A 173 5.14 -8.47 -10.34
CA SER A 173 5.10 -7.05 -10.69
C SER A 173 3.73 -6.67 -11.27
N LEU A 174 3.17 -5.56 -10.82
CA LEU A 174 1.88 -5.04 -11.28
C LEU A 174 2.09 -3.69 -11.93
N THR A 175 1.66 -3.52 -13.18
CA THR A 175 1.56 -2.20 -13.81
C THR A 175 0.23 -1.57 -13.40
N VAL A 176 0.27 -0.40 -12.76
CA VAL A 176 -0.93 0.26 -12.22
C VAL A 176 -1.14 1.62 -12.88
N THR A 177 -2.36 1.86 -13.35
CA THR A 177 -2.77 3.13 -13.98
C THR A 177 -3.98 3.69 -13.24
N VAL A 178 -3.83 4.87 -12.63
CA VAL A 178 -4.92 5.51 -11.87
C VAL A 178 -6.07 5.93 -12.81
N LYS A 179 -7.31 5.62 -12.43
CA LYS A 179 -8.52 5.99 -13.19
C LYS A 179 -9.15 7.25 -12.62
N GLN A 180 -9.57 7.18 -11.35
CA GLN A 180 -10.37 8.24 -10.70
C GLN A 180 -10.19 8.20 -9.19
N THR A 181 -10.47 9.33 -8.55
CA THR A 181 -10.53 9.46 -7.10
C THR A 181 -11.87 10.07 -6.70
N ALA A 182 -12.60 9.40 -5.83
CA ALA A 182 -13.85 9.85 -5.26
C ALA A 182 -13.67 10.22 -3.78
N LEU A 183 -14.39 11.25 -3.36
CA LEU A 183 -14.46 11.66 -1.96
C LEU A 183 -15.83 11.28 -1.40
N ASN A 184 -15.82 10.40 -0.39
CA ASN A 184 -17.04 9.99 0.31
C ASN A 184 -16.89 10.30 1.80
N GLY A 185 -17.60 11.31 2.28
CA GLY A 185 -17.57 11.70 3.68
C GLY A 185 -18.67 11.08 4.54
N GLY A 186 -19.62 10.37 3.93
CA GLY A 186 -20.85 9.95 4.62
C GLY A 186 -21.62 11.15 5.20
N PRO A 187 -22.49 10.94 6.22
CA PRO A 187 -23.21 12.04 6.88
C PRO A 187 -22.29 12.96 7.72
N GLU A 188 -21.05 12.55 8.00
CA GLU A 188 -20.03 13.33 8.73
C GLU A 188 -19.03 14.03 7.78
N ALA A 189 -19.42 14.20 6.50
CA ALA A 189 -18.54 14.72 5.47
C ALA A 189 -17.97 16.10 5.81
N ILE A 190 -16.64 16.19 5.78
CA ILE A 190 -15.85 17.41 6.01
C ILE A 190 -16.26 18.55 5.06
N LEU A 191 -16.68 18.20 3.84
CA LEU A 191 -17.22 19.12 2.84
C LEU A 191 -18.48 18.49 2.22
N PRO A 192 -19.69 18.78 2.73
CA PRO A 192 -20.93 18.21 2.22
C PRO A 192 -21.12 18.43 0.70
N ALA A 193 -20.61 19.56 0.19
CA ALA A 193 -20.64 19.92 -1.23
C ALA A 193 -19.78 19.00 -2.12
N LEU A 194 -18.81 18.30 -1.55
CA LEU A 194 -17.92 17.39 -2.27
C LEU A 194 -18.22 15.92 -1.99
N ASN A 195 -19.22 15.64 -1.14
CA ASN A 195 -19.61 14.28 -0.83
C ASN A 195 -20.21 13.62 -2.08
N GLY A 196 -19.60 12.51 -2.54
CA GLY A 196 -19.96 11.87 -3.81
C GLY A 196 -19.33 12.54 -5.03
N THR A 197 -18.44 13.52 -4.86
CA THR A 197 -17.68 14.06 -5.98
C THR A 197 -16.63 13.06 -6.43
N THR A 198 -16.65 12.77 -7.72
CA THR A 198 -15.66 11.94 -8.39
C THR A 198 -14.82 12.84 -9.29
N VAL A 199 -13.51 12.81 -9.09
CA VAL A 199 -12.55 13.54 -9.91
C VAL A 199 -11.92 12.55 -10.89
N PRO A 200 -12.05 12.77 -12.22
CA PRO A 200 -11.43 11.94 -13.23
C PRO A 200 -9.93 12.24 -13.28
N VAL A 201 -9.18 11.62 -12.36
CA VAL A 201 -7.74 11.85 -12.16
C VAL A 201 -6.96 11.54 -13.42
N ALA A 202 -7.28 10.46 -14.14
CA ALA A 202 -6.63 10.13 -15.41
C ALA A 202 -6.69 11.30 -16.41
N THR A 203 -7.86 11.93 -16.56
CA THR A 203 -8.05 13.08 -17.44
C THR A 203 -7.28 14.31 -16.97
N ALA A 204 -7.32 14.60 -15.67
CA ALA A 204 -6.59 15.74 -15.09
C ALA A 204 -5.07 15.56 -15.22
N MET A 205 -4.55 14.37 -14.95
CA MET A 205 -3.12 14.04 -15.05
C MET A 205 -2.66 14.03 -16.50
N SER A 206 -3.43 13.42 -17.41
CA SER A 206 -3.14 13.45 -18.85
C SER A 206 -3.02 14.88 -19.38
N ALA A 207 -3.93 15.78 -18.96
CA ALA A 207 -3.85 17.20 -19.34
C ALA A 207 -2.58 17.90 -18.84
N LEU A 208 -2.05 17.49 -17.68
CA LEU A 208 -0.84 18.05 -17.08
C LEU A 208 0.46 17.37 -17.58
N ASN A 209 0.36 16.15 -18.10
CA ASN A 209 1.49 15.30 -18.49
C ASN A 209 1.52 15.03 -20.00
N SER A 210 1.31 16.07 -20.81
CA SER A 210 1.41 16.00 -22.28
C SER A 210 0.57 14.90 -22.94
N GLY A 211 -0.56 14.52 -22.34
CA GLY A 211 -1.48 13.50 -22.84
C GLY A 211 -1.30 12.11 -22.22
N ALA A 212 -0.22 11.85 -21.48
CA ALA A 212 0.05 10.52 -20.91
C ALA A 212 -0.48 10.38 -19.48
N VAL A 213 -1.19 9.29 -19.18
CA VAL A 213 -1.50 8.91 -17.80
C VAL A 213 -0.30 8.14 -17.23
N PRO A 214 0.25 8.53 -16.07
CA PRO A 214 1.38 7.82 -15.48
C PRO A 214 1.04 6.37 -15.18
N GLU A 215 1.92 5.46 -15.59
CA GLU A 215 1.91 4.05 -15.19
C GLU A 215 2.97 3.84 -14.13
N VAL A 216 2.63 3.13 -13.06
CA VAL A 216 3.56 2.84 -11.97
C VAL A 216 3.67 1.34 -11.76
N THR A 217 4.89 0.84 -11.69
CA THR A 217 5.16 -0.55 -11.32
C THR A 217 5.08 -0.71 -9.80
N PHE A 218 4.24 -1.62 -9.35
CA PHE A 218 4.07 -1.98 -7.95
C PHE A 218 4.40 -3.47 -7.79
N LYS A 219 5.43 -3.80 -7.03
CA LYS A 219 5.92 -5.17 -6.88
C LYS A 219 5.40 -5.77 -5.59
N THR A 220 4.95 -7.02 -5.63
CA THR A 220 4.66 -7.81 -4.43
C THR A 220 5.90 -8.61 -4.04
N ASP A 221 6.52 -8.26 -2.92
CA ASP A 221 7.74 -8.94 -2.45
C ASP A 221 7.42 -10.19 -1.63
N PHE A 222 6.26 -10.22 -0.99
CA PHE A 222 5.77 -11.36 -0.22
C PHE A 222 4.24 -11.39 -0.24
N VAL A 223 3.64 -12.57 -0.34
CA VAL A 223 2.19 -12.74 -0.19
C VAL A 223 1.88 -14.16 0.29
N ASP A 224 0.89 -14.26 1.16
CA ASP A 224 0.21 -15.50 1.50
C ASP A 224 -1.23 -15.23 1.98
N ASP A 225 -1.85 -16.19 2.65
CA ASP A 225 -3.22 -16.11 3.16
C ASP A 225 -3.46 -15.02 4.22
N THR A 226 -2.41 -14.47 4.84
CA THR A 226 -2.54 -13.55 5.98
C THR A 226 -1.84 -12.22 5.79
N LEU A 227 -0.68 -12.20 5.13
CA LEU A 227 0.16 -11.02 4.99
C LEU A 227 0.59 -10.82 3.54
N ARG A 228 0.60 -9.56 3.09
CA ARG A 228 1.21 -9.13 1.83
C ARG A 228 2.19 -8.01 2.09
N VAL A 229 3.35 -8.07 1.45
CA VAL A 229 4.32 -6.97 1.39
C VAL A 229 4.52 -6.57 -0.05
N SER A 230 4.47 -5.27 -0.31
CA SER A 230 4.65 -4.72 -1.65
C SER A 230 5.53 -3.48 -1.63
N SER A 231 6.28 -3.25 -2.69
CA SER A 231 7.21 -2.14 -2.86
C SER A 231 6.98 -1.33 -4.13
N LEU A 232 7.42 -0.08 -4.06
CA LEU A 232 7.48 0.86 -5.19
C LEU A 232 8.91 0.97 -5.73
N PRO A 233 9.10 1.52 -6.94
CA PRO A 233 10.43 1.63 -7.56
C PRO A 233 11.41 2.53 -6.80
N ASP A 234 10.90 3.42 -5.95
CA ASP A 234 11.70 4.30 -5.09
C ASP A 234 12.19 3.62 -3.79
N GLY A 235 11.91 2.31 -3.62
CA GLY A 235 12.28 1.54 -2.45
C GLY A 235 11.33 1.66 -1.26
N SER A 236 10.25 2.45 -1.37
CA SER A 236 9.19 2.48 -0.38
C SER A 236 8.47 1.13 -0.34
N TRP A 237 8.09 0.65 0.85
CA TRP A 237 7.40 -0.61 1.01
C TRP A 237 6.22 -0.47 1.99
N PHE A 238 5.26 -1.38 1.82
CA PHE A 238 4.01 -1.41 2.55
C PHE A 238 3.68 -2.86 2.91
N ALA A 239 3.34 -3.11 4.18
CA ALA A 239 2.85 -4.39 4.65
C ALA A 239 1.36 -4.31 4.98
N TYR A 240 0.62 -5.33 4.57
CA TYR A 240 -0.82 -5.41 4.69
C TYR A 240 -1.24 -6.75 5.29
N ILE A 241 -2.33 -6.76 6.06
CA ILE A 241 -3.01 -7.99 6.49
C ILE A 241 -4.27 -8.20 5.66
N ARG A 242 -4.64 -9.45 5.43
CA ARG A 242 -5.90 -9.80 4.77
C ARG A 242 -7.10 -9.48 5.67
N GLN A 243 -8.17 -8.92 5.09
CA GLN A 243 -9.48 -8.71 5.74
C GLN A 243 -10.50 -9.79 5.37
#